data_AF-T0PHM5-F1
#
_entry.id   AF-T0PHM5-F1
#
_cell.length_a   1.000
_cell.length_b   1.000
_cell.length_c   1.000
_cell.angle_alpha   90.00
_cell.angle_beta   90.00
_cell.angle_gamma   90.00
#
_symmetry.space_group_name_H-M   'P 1'
#
loop_
_entity.id
_entity.type
_entity.pdbx_description
1 polymer ?
#
loop_
_entity_poly.entity_id
_entity_poly.type
_entity_poly.pdbx_seq_one_letter_code
_entity_poly.pdbx_strand_id
1 'polypeptide(L)'
;MGEVGCKVIEDLLTLYIDGLTSEESNGLIHQHISNCNQCKEYMEALKSDEISMPNGFDEEELAIVKKESKIMKSIRYRLLNIKIAYVVVGALLALFILREERALQSIIIYPLLGVASYGLVKKIWLPPIIVTVVFFIGSVVFLGEGMPIGIIAIICGVLTLIGTIMGYCIKKIWF
;
A
#
# COMPACT_ATOMS: atom_id res chain seq x y z
N MET A 1 -17.81 29.67 -29.75
CA MET A 1 -16.73 29.33 -28.81
C MET A 1 -16.36 27.88 -29.10
N GLY A 2 -15.07 27.63 -29.36
CA GLY A 2 -14.60 26.45 -30.08
C GLY A 2 -14.99 25.15 -29.40
N GLU A 3 -15.55 24.23 -30.18
CA GLU A 3 -15.76 22.86 -29.73
C GLU A 3 -14.39 22.26 -29.41
N VAL A 4 -14.20 21.88 -28.14
CA VAL A 4 -13.02 21.15 -27.71
C VAL A 4 -13.09 19.77 -28.38
N GLY A 5 -12.08 19.42 -29.18
CA GLY A 5 -12.07 18.18 -29.94
C GLY A 5 -11.96 16.94 -29.06
N CYS A 6 -12.50 15.81 -29.53
CA CYS A 6 -12.56 14.56 -28.76
C CYS A 6 -11.21 14.13 -28.18
N LYS A 7 -10.10 14.27 -28.92
CA LYS A 7 -8.75 13.94 -28.42
C LYS A 7 -8.37 14.70 -27.14
N VAL A 8 -8.69 15.99 -27.08
CA VAL A 8 -8.40 16.80 -25.89
C VAL A 8 -9.27 16.34 -24.71
N ILE A 9 -10.51 15.94 -24.98
CA ILE A 9 -11.41 15.41 -23.96
C ILE A 9 -10.97 14.02 -23.49
N GLU A 10 -10.47 13.16 -24.38
CA GLU A 10 -9.90 11.85 -24.04
C GLU A 10 -8.67 11.98 -23.13
N ASP A 11 -7.75 12.92 -23.45
CA ASP A 11 -6.59 13.22 -22.60
C ASP A 11 -7.03 13.73 -21.21
N LEU A 12 -8.00 14.64 -21.17
CA LEU A 12 -8.55 15.20 -19.94
C LEU A 12 -9.36 14.19 -19.13
N LEU A 13 -9.99 13.22 -19.76
CA LEU A 13 -10.80 12.18 -19.11
C LEU A 13 -9.95 11.28 -18.21
N THR A 14 -8.74 10.96 -18.64
CA THR A 14 -7.77 10.21 -17.82
C THR A 14 -7.46 10.97 -16.53
N LEU A 15 -7.18 12.27 -16.64
CA LEU A 15 -6.93 13.15 -15.49
C LEU A 15 -8.17 13.40 -14.64
N TYR A 16 -9.36 13.41 -15.26
CA TYR A 16 -10.65 13.61 -14.60
C TYR A 16 -11.03 12.45 -13.69
N ILE A 17 -10.80 11.21 -14.16
CA ILE A 17 -11.04 10.00 -13.36
C ILE A 17 -10.09 9.93 -12.17
N ASP A 18 -8.85 10.39 -12.35
CA ASP A 18 -7.87 10.53 -11.27
C ASP A 18 -8.17 11.70 -10.31
N GLY A 19 -9.20 12.52 -10.59
CA GLY A 19 -9.59 13.65 -9.75
C GLY A 19 -8.62 14.83 -9.78
N LEU A 20 -7.81 14.95 -10.84
CA LEU A 20 -6.72 15.93 -10.98
C LEU A 20 -7.08 17.14 -11.86
N THR A 21 -8.35 17.33 -12.17
CA THR A 21 -8.87 18.38 -13.05
C THR A 21 -9.52 19.52 -12.25
N SER A 22 -9.44 20.74 -12.77
CA SER A 22 -10.11 21.92 -12.18
C SER A 22 -11.61 21.92 -12.47
N GLU A 23 -12.40 22.68 -11.70
CA GLU A 23 -13.85 22.82 -11.92
C GLU A 23 -14.19 23.36 -13.32
N GLU A 24 -13.37 24.27 -13.86
CA GLU A 24 -13.52 24.78 -15.22
C GLU A 24 -13.38 23.66 -16.26
N SER A 25 -12.36 22.81 -16.11
CA SER A 25 -12.14 21.65 -16.98
C SER A 25 -13.28 20.62 -16.85
N ASN A 26 -13.81 20.43 -15.65
CA ASN A 26 -14.94 19.53 -15.42
C ASN A 26 -16.18 20.00 -16.20
N GLY A 27 -16.47 21.30 -16.18
CA GLY A 27 -17.56 21.89 -16.94
C GLY A 27 -17.44 21.60 -18.44
N LEU A 28 -16.23 21.75 -19.01
CA LEU A 28 -15.96 21.45 -20.42
C LEU A 28 -16.15 19.96 -20.76
N ILE A 29 -15.67 19.06 -19.90
CA ILE A 29 -15.81 17.62 -20.07
C ILE A 29 -17.29 17.22 -20.04
N HIS A 30 -18.05 17.71 -19.06
CA HIS A 30 -19.49 17.42 -18.95
C HIS A 30 -20.27 17.91 -20.17
N GLN A 31 -19.97 19.10 -20.67
CA GLN A 31 -20.61 19.67 -21.85
C GLN A 31 -20.28 18.90 -23.13
N HIS A 32 -19.05 18.37 -23.27
CA HIS A 32 -18.69 17.56 -24.43
C HIS A 32 -19.33 16.18 -24.38
N ILE A 33 -19.28 15.50 -23.23
CA ILE A 33 -19.80 14.14 -23.05
C ILE A 33 -21.32 14.08 -23.16
N SER A 34 -22.04 15.15 -22.83
CA SER A 34 -23.49 15.21 -23.06
C SER A 34 -23.86 15.15 -24.54
N ASN A 35 -22.95 15.55 -25.43
CA ASN A 35 -23.19 15.66 -26.87
C ASN A 35 -22.35 14.67 -27.71
N CYS A 36 -21.40 13.96 -27.10
CA CYS A 36 -20.48 13.03 -27.77
C CYS A 36 -20.57 11.64 -27.16
N ASN A 37 -21.25 10.72 -27.86
CA ASN A 37 -21.40 9.32 -27.43
C ASN A 37 -20.04 8.58 -27.38
N GLN A 38 -19.10 8.90 -28.26
CA GLN A 38 -17.77 8.27 -28.27
C GLN A 38 -17.00 8.57 -26.98
N CYS A 39 -16.93 9.83 -26.56
CA CYS A 39 -16.25 10.19 -25.31
C CYS A 39 -16.99 9.67 -24.07
N LYS A 40 -18.31 9.48 -24.15
CA LYS A 40 -19.10 8.86 -23.09
C LYS A 40 -18.75 7.39 -22.90
N GLU A 41 -18.72 6.62 -23.99
CA GLU A 41 -18.31 5.21 -23.97
C GLU A 41 -16.86 5.05 -23.49
N TYR A 42 -15.95 5.93 -23.94
CA TYR A 42 -14.57 5.94 -23.49
C TYR A 42 -14.43 6.22 -21.98
N MET A 43 -15.21 7.18 -21.45
CA MET A 43 -15.26 7.47 -20.01
C MET A 43 -15.79 6.28 -19.19
N GLU A 44 -16.80 5.56 -19.70
CA GLU A 44 -17.33 4.36 -19.05
C GLU A 44 -16.30 3.23 -19.04
N ALA A 45 -15.58 3.01 -20.16
CA ALA A 45 -14.51 2.03 -20.27
C ALA A 45 -13.32 2.32 -19.33
N LEU A 46 -12.99 3.60 -19.10
CA LEU A 46 -11.95 4.00 -18.16
C LEU A 46 -12.37 3.83 -16.67
N LYS A 47 -13.67 3.88 -16.36
CA LYS A 47 -14.20 3.73 -15.00
C LYS A 47 -14.35 2.28 -14.56
N SER A 48 -14.56 1.36 -15.51
CA SER A 48 -14.46 -0.06 -15.22
C SER A 48 -12.99 -0.44 -15.08
N ASP A 49 -12.58 -0.94 -13.91
CA ASP A 49 -11.27 -1.59 -13.70
C ASP A 49 -11.00 -2.75 -14.69
N GLU A 50 -12.02 -3.16 -15.44
CA GLU A 50 -11.87 -3.91 -16.67
C GLU A 50 -11.35 -2.96 -17.76
N ILE A 51 -10.03 -2.96 -17.93
CA ILE A 51 -9.42 -2.73 -19.24
C ILE A 51 -10.00 -3.83 -20.14
N SER A 52 -11.20 -3.62 -20.69
CA SER A 52 -11.69 -4.37 -21.83
C SER A 52 -10.77 -3.97 -22.97
N MET A 53 -9.68 -4.72 -23.12
CA MET A 53 -8.78 -4.63 -24.25
C MET A 53 -9.65 -4.58 -25.51
N PRO A 54 -9.70 -3.48 -26.29
CA PRO A 54 -10.38 -3.49 -27.56
C PRO A 54 -9.94 -4.72 -28.35
N ASN A 55 -10.90 -5.50 -28.84
CA ASN A 55 -10.66 -6.67 -29.67
C ASN A 55 -9.98 -6.19 -30.96
N GLY A 56 -8.64 -6.15 -30.96
CA GLY A 56 -7.85 -5.61 -32.05
C GLY A 56 -6.35 -5.45 -31.79
N PHE A 57 -5.83 -5.86 -30.63
CA PHE A 57 -4.38 -5.84 -30.40
C PHE A 57 -3.69 -6.97 -31.14
N ASP A 58 -2.68 -6.61 -31.92
CA ASP A 58 -1.76 -7.53 -32.56
C ASP A 58 -1.00 -8.34 -31.48
N GLU A 59 -0.57 -9.57 -31.80
CA GLU A 59 0.16 -10.44 -30.86
C GLU A 59 1.40 -9.76 -30.24
N GLU A 60 2.01 -8.84 -30.98
CA GLU A 60 3.18 -8.05 -30.58
C GLU A 60 2.82 -6.97 -29.54
N GLU A 61 1.72 -6.23 -29.71
CA GLU A 61 1.26 -5.24 -28.74
C GLU A 61 0.80 -5.90 -27.43
N LEU A 62 0.13 -7.06 -27.52
CA LEU A 62 -0.26 -7.83 -26.34
C LEU A 62 0.96 -8.33 -25.55
N ALA A 63 2.06 -8.68 -26.25
CA ALA A 63 3.31 -9.08 -25.63
C ALA A 63 3.99 -7.91 -24.90
N ILE A 64 3.93 -6.69 -25.47
CA ILE A 64 4.44 -5.46 -24.85
C ILE A 64 3.66 -5.15 -23.57
N VAL A 65 2.32 -5.11 -23.62
CA VAL A 65 1.46 -4.84 -22.44
C VAL A 65 1.67 -5.91 -21.34
N LYS A 66 1.79 -7.19 -21.70
CA LYS A 66 2.12 -8.26 -20.74
C LYS A 66 3.51 -8.09 -20.14
N LYS A 67 4.49 -7.62 -20.91
CA LYS A 67 5.86 -7.40 -20.44
C LYS A 67 5.92 -6.20 -19.49
N GLU A 68 5.26 -5.10 -19.83
CA GLU A 68 5.17 -3.92 -18.98
C GLU A 68 4.46 -4.22 -17.65
N SER A 69 3.33 -4.93 -17.69
CA SER A 69 2.63 -5.34 -16.47
C SER A 69 3.44 -6.32 -15.61
N LYS A 70 4.24 -7.22 -16.20
CA LYS A 70 5.18 -8.09 -15.47
C LYS A 70 6.30 -7.29 -14.79
N ILE A 71 6.88 -6.32 -15.49
CA ILE A 71 7.91 -5.44 -14.94
C ILE A 71 7.34 -4.64 -13.76
N MET A 72 6.17 -4.03 -13.94
CA MET A 72 5.48 -3.27 -12.89
C MET A 72 5.20 -4.12 -11.65
N LYS A 73 4.70 -5.35 -11.84
CA LYS A 73 4.49 -6.32 -10.75
C LYS A 73 5.81 -6.64 -10.06
N SER A 74 6.88 -6.92 -10.80
CA SER A 74 8.19 -7.25 -10.23
C SER A 74 8.77 -6.12 -9.38
N ILE A 75 8.60 -4.86 -9.80
CA ILE A 75 9.04 -3.67 -9.05
C ILE A 75 8.22 -3.52 -7.78
N ARG A 76 6.89 -3.67 -7.86
CA ARG A 76 6.00 -3.63 -6.67
C ARG A 76 6.37 -4.71 -5.65
N TYR A 77 6.65 -5.94 -6.09
CA TYR A 77 7.13 -7.02 -5.21
C TYR A 77 8.49 -6.69 -4.58
N ARG A 78 9.45 -6.15 -5.35
CA ARG A 78 10.76 -5.72 -4.80
C ARG A 78 10.59 -4.65 -3.72
N LEU A 79 9.77 -3.63 -3.97
CA LEU A 79 9.48 -2.58 -2.99
C LEU A 79 8.78 -3.12 -1.74
N LEU A 80 7.84 -4.05 -1.90
CA LEU A 80 7.19 -4.72 -0.78
C LEU A 80 8.21 -5.51 0.05
N ASN A 81 9.10 -6.26 -0.59
CA ASN A 81 10.14 -7.05 0.08
C ASN A 81 11.11 -6.15 0.86
N ILE A 82 11.51 -5.01 0.30
CA ILE A 82 12.36 -4.02 1.01
C ILE A 82 11.63 -3.50 2.25
N LYS A 83 10.35 -3.13 2.12
CA LYS A 83 9.54 -2.66 3.27
C LYS A 83 9.41 -3.71 4.36
N ILE A 84 9.18 -4.97 3.99
CA ILE A 84 9.12 -6.10 4.93
C ILE A 84 10.48 -6.28 5.61
N ALA A 85 11.58 -6.22 4.86
CA ALA A 85 12.94 -6.33 5.42
C ALA A 85 13.21 -5.26 6.48
N TYR A 86 12.81 -4.01 6.26
CA TYR A 86 12.91 -2.96 7.29
C TYR A 86 12.15 -3.30 8.58
N VAL A 87 10.93 -3.85 8.46
CA VAL A 87 10.13 -4.25 9.64
C VAL A 87 10.81 -5.42 10.37
N VAL A 88 11.35 -6.39 9.64
CA VAL A 88 12.08 -7.52 10.22
C VAL A 88 13.34 -7.06 10.95
N VAL A 89 14.14 -6.20 10.32
CA VAL A 89 15.35 -5.62 10.95
C VAL A 89 14.99 -4.82 12.20
N GLY A 90 13.94 -4.00 12.15
CA GLY A 90 13.46 -3.26 13.31
C GLY A 90 12.99 -4.18 14.45
N ALA A 91 12.31 -5.29 14.13
CA ALA A 91 11.92 -6.29 15.11
C ALA A 91 13.13 -6.99 15.74
N LEU A 92 14.14 -7.38 14.94
CA LEU A 92 15.37 -8.00 15.44
C LEU A 92 16.18 -7.04 16.34
N LEU A 93 16.27 -5.77 15.97
CA LEU A 93 16.91 -4.75 16.81
C LEU A 93 16.16 -4.57 18.14
N ALA A 94 14.83 -4.56 18.10
CA ALA A 94 14.01 -4.53 19.31
C ALA A 94 14.29 -5.74 20.21
N LEU A 95 14.42 -6.96 19.64
CA LEU A 95 14.82 -8.15 20.41
C LEU A 95 16.17 -7.98 21.10
N PHE A 96 17.16 -7.43 20.39
CA PHE A 96 18.49 -7.24 20.94
C PHE A 96 18.47 -6.25 22.12
N ILE A 97 17.69 -5.17 22.00
CA ILE A 97 17.54 -4.17 23.07
C ILE A 97 16.86 -4.78 24.30
N LEU A 98 15.88 -5.67 24.13
CA LEU A 98 15.22 -6.33 25.25
C LEU A 98 16.12 -7.23 26.09
N ARG A 99 17.30 -7.61 25.57
CA ARG A 99 18.27 -8.39 26.34
C ARG A 99 18.84 -7.59 27.52
N GLU A 100 18.81 -6.27 27.45
CA GLU A 100 19.10 -5.42 28.60
C GLU A 100 17.81 -5.28 29.43
N GLU A 101 17.82 -5.74 30.68
CA GLU A 101 16.64 -5.80 31.57
C GLU A 101 16.04 -4.43 31.93
N ARG A 102 15.42 -3.77 30.96
CA ARG A 102 14.65 -2.54 31.15
C ARG A 102 13.25 -2.75 30.59
N ALA A 103 12.42 -3.43 31.36
CA ALA A 103 11.01 -3.72 31.02
C ALA A 103 10.19 -2.48 30.59
N LEU A 104 10.59 -1.28 31.02
CA LEU A 104 9.95 -0.01 30.63
C LEU A 104 10.24 0.41 29.18
N GLN A 105 11.38 0.01 28.60
CA GLN A 105 11.72 0.38 27.22
C GLN A 105 10.82 -0.34 26.20
N SER A 106 10.40 -1.56 26.52
CA SER A 106 9.50 -2.37 25.69
C SER A 106 8.15 -1.68 25.44
N ILE A 107 7.61 -1.00 26.46
CA ILE A 107 6.28 -0.37 26.42
C ILE A 107 6.22 0.74 25.36
N ILE A 108 7.34 1.43 25.11
CA ILE A 108 7.40 2.56 24.18
C ILE A 108 7.90 2.13 22.80
N ILE A 109 8.86 1.20 22.75
CA ILE A 109 9.50 0.78 21.49
C ILE A 109 8.51 0.08 20.56
N TYR A 110 7.68 -0.84 21.06
CA TYR A 110 6.78 -1.63 20.21
C TYR A 110 5.65 -0.80 19.57
N PRO A 111 4.97 0.10 20.29
CA PRO A 111 4.02 1.01 19.67
C PRO A 111 4.66 1.93 18.63
N LEU A 112 5.86 2.48 18.90
CA LEU A 112 6.60 3.31 17.93
C LEU A 112 6.96 2.52 16.66
N LEU A 113 7.44 1.28 16.83
CA LEU A 113 7.71 0.37 15.72
C LEU A 113 6.43 0.08 14.93
N GLY A 114 5.29 -0.11 15.61
CA GLY A 114 3.98 -0.27 14.98
C GLY A 114 3.55 0.95 14.14
N VAL A 115 3.70 2.16 14.67
CA VAL A 115 3.39 3.41 13.93
C VAL A 115 4.27 3.54 12.69
N ALA A 116 5.60 3.37 12.85
CA ALA A 116 6.57 3.49 11.76
C ALA A 116 6.34 2.43 10.67
N SER A 117 6.14 1.17 11.08
CA SER A 117 5.91 0.05 10.15
C SER A 117 4.60 0.18 9.38
N TYR A 118 3.54 0.71 9.99
CA TYR A 118 2.29 1.01 9.29
C TYR A 118 2.50 2.05 8.17
N GLY A 119 3.31 3.10 8.42
CA GLY A 119 3.66 4.09 7.40
C GLY A 119 4.33 3.48 6.16
N LEU A 120 5.22 2.49 6.37
CA LEU A 120 5.94 1.82 5.30
C LEU A 120 5.07 0.83 4.51
N VAL A 121 4.43 -0.11 5.21
CA VAL A 121 3.74 -1.25 4.60
C VAL A 121 2.28 -0.93 4.25
N LYS A 122 1.65 0.03 4.95
CA LYS A 122 0.23 0.37 4.82
C LYS A 122 -0.72 -0.83 5.03
N LYS A 123 -0.26 -1.89 5.72
CA LYS A 123 -1.07 -3.05 6.14
C LYS A 123 -1.11 -3.14 7.66
N ILE A 124 -2.31 -3.20 8.23
CA ILE A 124 -2.51 -3.06 9.69
C ILE A 124 -2.08 -4.30 10.49
N TRP A 125 -2.35 -5.50 9.96
CA TRP A 125 -2.05 -6.78 10.62
C TRP A 125 -0.64 -7.30 10.36
N LEU A 126 0.03 -6.82 9.31
CA LEU A 126 1.31 -7.39 8.87
C LEU A 126 2.45 -7.14 9.88
N PRO A 127 2.65 -5.92 10.42
CA PRO A 127 3.69 -5.68 11.42
C PRO A 127 3.57 -6.46 12.74
N PRO A 128 2.39 -6.54 13.40
CA PRO A 128 2.28 -7.30 14.65
C PRO A 128 2.51 -8.80 14.43
N ILE A 129 2.08 -9.34 13.29
CA ILE A 129 2.39 -10.75 12.93
C ILE A 129 3.90 -10.95 12.79
N ILE A 130 4.59 -10.08 12.05
CA ILE A 130 6.05 -10.17 11.89
C ILE A 130 6.75 -10.09 13.24
N VAL A 131 6.42 -9.10 14.07
CA VAL A 131 7.06 -8.91 15.38
C VAL A 131 6.86 -10.14 16.26
N THR A 132 5.63 -10.70 16.30
CA THR A 132 5.32 -11.89 17.09
C THR A 132 6.12 -13.10 16.62
N VAL A 133 6.17 -13.34 15.31
CA VAL A 133 6.90 -14.47 14.71
C VAL A 133 8.41 -14.34 14.92
N VAL A 134 8.97 -13.15 14.67
CA VAL A 134 10.41 -12.88 14.86
C VAL A 134 10.80 -13.04 16.33
N PHE A 135 9.98 -12.55 17.26
CA PHE A 135 10.20 -12.70 18.69
C PHE A 135 10.14 -14.16 19.12
N PHE A 136 9.12 -14.89 18.70
CA PHE A 136 8.95 -16.30 19.04
C PHE A 136 10.11 -17.14 18.53
N ILE A 137 10.50 -16.97 17.26
CA ILE A 137 11.63 -17.72 16.68
C ILE A 137 12.95 -17.33 17.36
N GLY A 138 13.21 -16.03 17.50
CA GLY A 138 14.44 -15.55 18.12
C GLY A 138 14.60 -16.06 19.54
N SER A 139 13.54 -16.02 20.33
CA SER A 139 13.60 -16.49 21.72
C SER A 139 13.76 -18.01 21.84
N VAL A 140 13.07 -18.82 21.01
CA VAL A 140 13.26 -20.28 20.99
C VAL A 140 14.70 -20.65 20.59
N VAL A 141 15.28 -19.96 19.60
CA VAL A 141 16.63 -20.24 19.08
C VAL A 141 17.73 -19.75 20.04
N PHE A 142 17.58 -18.57 20.64
CA PHE A 142 18.64 -17.94 21.43
C PHE A 142 18.57 -18.22 22.94
N LEU A 143 17.38 -18.46 23.51
CA LEU A 143 17.21 -18.58 24.97
C LEU A 143 16.89 -20.00 25.44
N GLY A 144 16.50 -20.92 24.55
CA GLY A 144 16.26 -22.33 24.89
C GLY A 144 15.09 -22.59 25.85
N GLU A 145 14.32 -21.56 26.22
CA GLU A 145 13.13 -21.67 27.08
C GLU A 145 11.84 -21.34 26.30
N GLY A 146 10.81 -22.17 26.44
CA GLY A 146 9.63 -22.13 25.54
C GLY A 146 8.37 -21.44 26.08
N MET A 147 8.11 -21.49 27.41
CA MET A 147 6.77 -21.15 27.94
C MET A 147 6.59 -19.69 28.43
N PRO A 148 7.40 -19.12 29.35
CA PRO A 148 7.20 -17.74 29.80
C PRO A 148 7.39 -16.72 28.66
N ILE A 149 8.18 -17.10 27.67
CA ILE A 149 8.55 -16.32 26.49
C ILE A 149 7.42 -16.18 25.48
N GLY A 150 6.56 -17.20 25.33
CA GLY A 150 5.42 -17.13 24.42
C GLY A 150 4.43 -16.03 24.83
N ILE A 151 4.22 -15.84 26.13
CA ILE A 151 3.36 -14.78 26.67
C ILE A 151 3.96 -13.40 26.35
N ILE A 152 5.28 -13.24 26.51
CA ILE A 152 5.97 -11.98 26.21
C ILE A 152 5.87 -11.65 24.71
N ALA A 153 6.01 -12.65 23.83
CA ALA A 153 5.86 -12.49 22.39
C ALA A 153 4.46 -11.95 22.03
N ILE A 154 3.41 -12.50 22.65
CA ILE A 154 2.03 -12.05 22.44
C ILE A 154 1.85 -10.61 22.93
N ILE A 155 2.36 -10.27 24.12
CA ILE A 155 2.29 -8.90 24.65
C ILE A 155 2.96 -7.91 23.70
N CYS A 156 4.16 -8.23 23.18
CA CYS A 156 4.86 -7.39 22.22
C CYS A 156 4.07 -7.24 20.90
N GLY A 157 3.43 -8.31 20.44
CA GLY A 157 2.53 -8.31 19.30
C GLY A 157 1.33 -7.36 19.50
N VAL A 158 0.69 -7.40 20.66
CA VAL A 158 -0.44 -6.51 21.01
C VAL A 158 0.01 -5.05 21.09
N LEU A 159 1.15 -4.76 21.72
CA LEU A 159 1.71 -3.40 21.76
C LEU A 159 2.01 -2.86 20.36
N THR A 160 2.55 -3.71 19.49
CA THR A 160 2.79 -3.36 18.09
C THR A 160 1.48 -3.10 17.35
N LEU A 161 0.43 -3.89 17.61
CA LEU A 161 -0.90 -3.70 17.03
C LEU A 161 -1.53 -2.37 17.45
N ILE A 162 -1.41 -1.98 18.72
CA ILE A 162 -1.86 -0.66 19.19
C ILE A 162 -1.12 0.43 18.41
N GLY A 163 0.20 0.29 18.23
CA GLY A 163 1.02 1.15 17.38
C GLY A 163 0.52 1.26 15.95
N THR A 164 0.24 0.13 15.29
CA THR A 164 -0.24 0.15 13.89
C THR A 164 -1.63 0.77 13.76
N ILE A 165 -2.52 0.57 14.73
CA ILE A 165 -3.84 1.21 14.78
C ILE A 165 -3.70 2.73 14.95
N MET A 166 -2.82 3.20 15.84
CA MET A 166 -2.53 4.62 15.99
C MET A 166 -2.01 5.22 14.68
N GLY A 167 -1.05 4.55 14.02
CA GLY A 167 -0.55 4.96 12.71
C GLY A 167 -1.64 5.03 11.63
N TYR A 168 -2.57 4.06 11.64
CA TYR A 168 -3.75 4.07 10.76
C TYR A 168 -4.65 5.28 11.02
N CYS A 169 -4.97 5.57 12.28
CA CYS A 169 -5.81 6.71 12.64
C CYS A 169 -5.16 8.04 12.26
N ILE A 170 -3.86 8.22 12.53
CA ILE A 170 -3.12 9.43 12.15
C ILE A 170 -3.22 9.67 10.65
N LYS A 171 -3.00 8.62 9.85
CA LYS A 171 -3.08 8.71 8.40
C LYS A 171 -4.48 9.08 7.93
N LYS A 172 -5.54 8.47 8.49
CA LYS A 172 -6.94 8.73 8.11
C LYS A 172 -7.42 10.14 8.47
N ILE A 173 -6.81 10.78 9.46
CA ILE A 173 -7.17 12.14 9.89
C ILE A 173 -6.47 13.20 9.02
N TRP A 174 -5.25 12.93 8.56
CA TRP A 174 -4.41 13.90 7.83
C TRP A 174 -4.41 13.74 6.30
N PHE A 175 -4.94 12.62 5.76
CA PHE A 175 -5.04 12.30 4.34
C PHE A 175 -6.39 11.66 4.04
#